data_AF-A0A925EKK0-F1
#
_entry.id   AF-A0A925EKK0-F1
#
_cell.length_a   1.000
_cell.length_b   1.000
_cell.length_c   1.000
_cell.angle_alpha   90.00
_cell.angle_beta   90.00
_cell.angle_gamma   90.00
#
_symmetry.space_group_name_H-M   'P 1'
#
loop_
_entity.id
_entity.type
_entity.pdbx_description
1 polymer ?
#
loop_
_entity_poly.entity_id
_entity_poly.type
_entity_poly.pdbx_seq_one_letter_code
_entity_poly.pdbx_strand_id
1 'polypeptide(L)'
;MDAPTAPIVYQFKVSLIGISPMIWRRLLVSGESTIADLHYILQIAMGWSNDHLNQFTIHGKHYGVYHLGGITFRDNPNTIRLADLQLRVQEKFHYEYNFTDRWEHQLRVEAIQVG
;
A
#
# COMPACT_ATOMS: atom_id res chain seq x y z
N MET A 1 -6.59 24.64 -17.25
CA MET A 1 -5.45 24.67 -16.33
C MET A 1 -6.06 24.40 -14.97
N ASP A 2 -6.05 23.15 -14.53
CA ASP A 2 -6.70 22.77 -13.29
C ASP A 2 -5.94 23.40 -12.12
N ALA A 3 -6.68 23.94 -11.15
CA ALA A 3 -6.10 24.49 -9.94
C ALA A 3 -5.34 23.37 -9.18
N PRO A 4 -4.23 23.69 -8.50
CA PRO A 4 -3.54 22.69 -7.68
C PRO A 4 -4.52 22.19 -6.61
N THR A 5 -4.88 20.90 -6.71
CA THR A 5 -5.63 20.22 -5.65
C THR A 5 -4.76 20.23 -4.39
N ALA A 6 -5.33 20.67 -3.27
CA ALA A 6 -4.62 20.69 -2.00
C ALA A 6 -4.07 19.27 -1.68
N PRO A 7 -2.84 19.17 -1.14
CA PRO A 7 -2.15 17.90 -0.98
C PRO A 7 -2.91 17.00 -0.02
N ILE A 8 -3.25 15.79 -0.46
CA ILE A 8 -3.95 14.80 0.37
C ILE A 8 -2.91 13.99 1.16
N VAL A 9 -3.18 13.72 2.43
CA VAL A 9 -2.40 12.78 3.25
C VAL A 9 -3.31 11.68 3.79
N TYR A 10 -2.96 10.43 3.49
CA TYR A 10 -3.62 9.25 4.03
C TYR A 10 -2.97 8.84 5.35
N GLN A 11 -3.78 8.63 6.38
CA GLN A 11 -3.37 7.94 7.59
C GLN A 11 -3.78 6.47 7.48
N PHE A 12 -2.81 5.58 7.33
CA PHE A 12 -3.05 4.13 7.31
C PHE A 12 -2.74 3.51 8.67
N LYS A 13 -3.61 2.61 9.12
CA LYS A 13 -3.24 1.56 10.08
C LYS A 13 -2.91 0.30 9.31
N VAL A 14 -1.68 -0.16 9.43
CA VAL A 14 -1.17 -1.40 8.81
C VAL A 14 -1.10 -2.46 9.89
N SER A 15 -1.82 -3.56 9.74
CA SER A 15 -1.87 -4.65 10.72
C SER A 15 -1.44 -5.96 10.09
N LEU A 16 -0.56 -6.70 10.75
CA LEU A 16 -0.18 -8.05 10.36
C LEU A 16 -1.29 -9.03 10.77
N ILE A 17 -1.77 -9.82 9.80
CA ILE A 17 -2.89 -10.75 9.99
C ILE A 17 -2.38 -12.06 10.61
N GLY A 18 -3.22 -12.71 11.43
CA GLY A 18 -2.95 -14.06 11.94
C GLY A 18 -2.06 -14.15 13.18
N ILE A 19 -1.61 -13.01 13.75
CA ILE A 19 -0.74 -12.98 14.94
C ILE A 19 -1.45 -12.36 16.15
N SER A 20 -1.20 -12.95 17.33
CA SER A 20 -1.61 -12.42 18.63
C SER A 20 -0.41 -12.29 19.58
N PRO A 21 -0.22 -11.14 20.27
CA PRO A 21 -1.02 -9.92 20.15
C PRO A 21 -0.85 -9.26 18.77
N MET A 22 -1.84 -8.47 18.35
CA MET A 22 -1.83 -7.80 17.04
C MET A 22 -0.61 -6.90 16.89
N ILE A 23 0.20 -7.15 15.87
CA ILE A 23 1.31 -6.28 15.47
C ILE A 23 0.80 -5.29 14.44
N TRP A 24 0.99 -3.99 14.69
CA TRP A 24 0.54 -2.94 13.78
C TRP A 24 1.47 -1.72 13.79
N ARG A 25 1.34 -0.89 12.75
CA ARG A 25 1.98 0.42 12.58
C ARG A 25 0.96 1.43 12.06
N ARG A 26 1.20 2.72 12.32
CA ARG A 26 0.44 3.82 11.72
C ARG A 26 1.36 4.66 10.86
N LEU A 27 0.95 4.92 9.63
CA LEU A 27 1.74 5.61 8.61
C LEU A 27 0.96 6.80 8.07
N LEU A 28 1.66 7.91 7.85
CA LEU A 28 1.16 9.05 7.09
C LEU A 28 1.81 9.01 5.71
N VAL A 29 1.00 8.95 4.66
CA VAL A 29 1.48 8.77 3.28
C VAL A 29 0.82 9.81 2.39
N SER A 30 1.61 10.46 1.54
CA SER A 30 1.10 11.43 0.58
C SER A 30 0.14 10.75 -0.41
N GLY A 31 -0.94 11.42 -0.80
CA GLY A 31 -1.81 10.99 -1.89
C GLY A 31 -1.08 10.95 -3.23
N GLU A 32 0.00 11.72 -3.37
CA GLU A 32 0.88 11.72 -4.55
C GLU A 32 1.81 10.50 -4.60
N SER A 33 1.98 9.77 -3.49
CA SER A 33 2.72 8.53 -3.48
C SER A 33 2.05 7.51 -4.39
N THR A 34 2.87 6.70 -5.06
CA THR A 34 2.42 5.65 -5.96
C THR A 34 2.22 4.33 -5.23
N ILE A 35 1.67 3.32 -5.90
CA ILE A 35 1.64 1.95 -5.39
C ILE A 35 3.07 1.44 -5.09
N ALA A 36 4.04 1.76 -5.96
CA ALA A 36 5.43 1.39 -5.73
C ALA A 36 5.99 2.07 -4.46
N ASP A 37 5.72 3.36 -4.28
CA ASP A 37 6.14 4.09 -3.08
C ASP A 37 5.53 3.50 -1.81
N LEU A 38 4.23 3.17 -1.84
CA LEU A 38 3.56 2.54 -0.70
C LEU A 38 4.21 1.19 -0.35
N HIS A 39 4.57 0.39 -1.35
CA HIS A 39 5.31 -0.85 -1.13
C HIS A 39 6.66 -0.57 -0.42
N TYR A 40 7.48 0.37 -0.90
CA TYR A 40 8.76 0.68 -0.26
C TYR A 40 8.61 1.25 1.16
N ILE A 41 7.59 2.08 1.39
CA ILE A 41 7.24 2.56 2.73
C ILE A 41 6.94 1.39 3.66
N LEU A 42 6.20 0.37 3.19
CA LEU A 42 5.91 -0.83 3.98
C LEU A 42 7.19 -1.66 4.23
N GLN A 43 8.07 -1.80 3.25
CA GLN A 43 9.37 -2.49 3.44
C GLN A 43 10.17 -1.84 4.56
N ILE A 44 10.31 -0.51 4.53
CA ILE A 44 11.04 0.25 5.56
C ILE A 44 10.35 0.11 6.92
N ALA A 45 9.02 0.25 6.98
CA ALA A 45 8.27 0.19 8.23
C ALA A 45 8.32 -1.19 8.91
N MET A 46 8.51 -2.26 8.14
CA MET A 46 8.63 -3.63 8.62
C MET A 46 10.09 -4.11 8.79
N GLY A 47 11.08 -3.33 8.32
CA GLY A 47 12.48 -3.72 8.36
C GLY A 47 12.84 -4.81 7.35
N TRP A 48 12.19 -4.81 6.20
CA TRP A 48 12.43 -5.76 5.11
C TRP A 48 13.28 -5.15 3.99
N SER A 49 13.88 -6.03 3.18
CA SER A 49 14.86 -5.68 2.14
C SER A 49 14.31 -5.75 0.71
N ASN A 50 13.01 -5.98 0.52
CA ASN A 50 12.38 -6.16 -0.80
C ASN A 50 12.98 -7.31 -1.66
N ASP A 51 13.26 -8.45 -1.02
CA ASP A 51 13.84 -9.63 -1.69
C ASP A 51 12.78 -10.59 -2.26
N HIS A 52 11.49 -10.30 -2.03
CA HIS A 52 10.41 -11.23 -2.34
C HIS A 52 9.24 -10.58 -3.10
N LEU A 53 8.48 -11.44 -3.77
CA LEU A 53 7.25 -11.06 -4.46
C LEU A 53 6.27 -10.37 -3.51
N ASN A 54 5.55 -9.40 -4.06
CA ASN A 54 4.55 -8.63 -3.35
C ASN A 54 3.31 -8.42 -4.21
N GLN A 55 2.17 -8.21 -3.55
CA GLN A 55 0.98 -7.68 -4.21
C GLN A 55 0.11 -6.87 -3.24
N PHE A 56 -0.56 -5.86 -3.77
CA PHE A 56 -1.75 -5.26 -3.20
C PHE A 56 -3.00 -5.82 -3.87
N THR A 57 -4.07 -5.96 -3.10
CA THR A 57 -5.42 -6.19 -3.65
C THR A 57 -6.32 -5.04 -3.22
N ILE A 58 -6.65 -4.16 -4.16
CA ILE A 58 -7.43 -2.92 -3.96
C ILE A 58 -8.58 -2.95 -4.96
N HIS A 59 -9.82 -2.81 -4.48
CA HIS A 59 -11.05 -2.87 -5.31
C HIS A 59 -11.12 -4.11 -6.24
N GLY A 60 -10.62 -5.25 -5.78
CA GLY A 60 -10.58 -6.50 -6.56
C GLY A 60 -9.51 -6.53 -7.67
N LYS A 61 -8.64 -5.53 -7.74
CA LYS A 61 -7.52 -5.45 -8.68
C LYS A 61 -6.19 -5.66 -7.97
N HIS A 62 -5.28 -6.35 -8.66
CA HIS A 62 -3.94 -6.64 -8.16
C HIS A 62 -2.92 -5.65 -8.71
N TYR A 63 -2.05 -5.17 -7.82
CA TYR A 63 -0.92 -4.31 -8.14
C TYR A 63 0.32 -4.83 -7.43
N GLY A 64 1.51 -4.61 -7.96
CA GLY A 64 2.74 -4.98 -7.28
C GLY A 64 3.98 -4.52 -8.03
N VAL A 65 5.10 -4.50 -7.32
CA VAL A 65 6.40 -4.15 -7.91
C VAL A 65 6.95 -5.36 -8.64
N TYR A 66 7.37 -5.15 -9.90
CA TYR A 66 7.93 -6.21 -10.74
C TYR A 66 9.20 -6.80 -10.14
N HIS A 67 9.31 -8.12 -10.21
CA HIS A 67 10.50 -8.89 -9.86
C HIS A 67 10.80 -9.82 -11.03
N LEU A 68 12.08 -9.99 -11.37
CA LEU A 68 12.50 -10.86 -12.49
C LEU A 68 12.04 -12.30 -12.22
N GLY A 69 11.31 -12.89 -13.17
CA GLY A 69 10.71 -14.22 -13.02
C GLY A 69 9.50 -14.29 -12.08
N GLY A 70 9.02 -13.13 -11.62
CA GLY A 70 7.85 -13.01 -10.78
C GLY A 70 6.54 -12.82 -11.56
N ILE A 71 5.52 -12.38 -10.83
CA ILE A 71 4.19 -12.09 -11.38
C ILE A 71 4.23 -10.78 -12.17
N THR A 72 3.49 -10.74 -13.28
CA THR A 72 3.28 -9.52 -14.05
C THR A 72 1.95 -8.89 -13.65
N PHE A 73 1.96 -7.56 -13.53
CA PHE A 73 0.77 -6.77 -13.25
C PHE A 73 0.39 -5.96 -14.49
N ARG A 74 -0.91 -5.74 -14.69
CA ARG A 74 -1.43 -5.00 -15.85
C ARG A 74 -0.97 -3.55 -15.87
N ASP A 75 -0.85 -2.94 -14.70
CA ASP A 75 -0.60 -1.51 -14.54
C ASP A 75 0.81 -1.28 -13.99
N ASN A 76 1.43 -0.18 -14.42
CA ASN A 76 2.72 0.22 -13.88
C ASN A 76 2.53 0.77 -12.45
N PRO A 77 3.10 0.13 -11.42
CA PRO A 77 2.90 0.57 -10.03
C PRO A 77 3.50 1.95 -9.74
N ASN A 78 4.41 2.44 -10.58
CA ASN A 78 5.04 3.76 -10.46
C ASN A 78 4.19 4.89 -11.05
N THR A 79 3.04 4.59 -11.66
CA THR A 79 2.16 5.62 -12.26
C THR A 79 0.81 5.73 -11.58
N ILE A 80 0.44 4.76 -10.74
CA ILE A 80 -0.84 4.75 -10.03
C ILE A 80 -0.65 5.44 -8.69
N ARG A 81 -1.18 6.66 -8.53
CA ARG A 81 -1.11 7.40 -7.27
C ARG A 81 -2.20 6.94 -6.31
N LEU A 82 -1.95 7.06 -5.02
CA LEU A 82 -2.93 6.72 -3.99
C LEU A 82 -4.19 7.59 -4.08
N ALA A 83 -4.04 8.87 -4.44
CA ALA A 83 -5.17 9.78 -4.65
C ALA A 83 -6.10 9.33 -5.79
N ASP A 84 -5.55 8.69 -6.82
CA ASP A 84 -6.32 8.21 -7.99
C ASP A 84 -7.18 6.98 -7.64
N LEU A 85 -6.84 6.27 -6.56
CA LEU A 85 -7.58 5.09 -6.10
C LEU A 85 -8.90 5.46 -5.42
N GLN A 86 -9.15 6.74 -5.11
CA GLN A 86 -10.41 7.21 -4.50
C GLN A 86 -10.78 6.46 -3.20
N LEU A 87 -9.75 6.06 -2.43
CA LEU A 87 -9.92 5.36 -1.16
C LEU A 87 -10.73 6.20 -0.17
N ARG A 88 -11.55 5.54 0.65
CA ARG A 88 -12.42 6.19 1.65
C ARG A 88 -11.97 5.91 3.06
N VAL A 89 -12.33 6.80 3.99
CA VAL A 89 -12.12 6.54 5.43
C VAL A 89 -12.85 5.26 5.84
N GLN A 90 -12.20 4.45 6.70
CA GLN A 90 -12.55 3.08 7.10
C GLN A 90 -12.38 2.01 6.03
N GLU A 91 -12.05 2.37 4.79
CA GLU A 91 -11.79 1.38 3.75
C GLU A 91 -10.56 0.54 4.08
N LYS A 92 -10.61 -0.73 3.65
CA LYS A 92 -9.57 -1.72 3.89
C LYS A 92 -9.13 -2.35 2.58
N PHE A 93 -7.84 -2.62 2.48
CA PHE A 93 -7.26 -3.40 1.41
C PHE A 93 -6.10 -4.24 1.94
N HIS A 94 -5.67 -5.21 1.14
CA HIS A 94 -4.63 -6.16 1.54
C HIS A 94 -3.32 -5.91 0.82
N TYR A 95 -2.23 -6.18 1.53
CA TYR A 95 -0.88 -6.25 1.01
C TYR A 95 -0.25 -7.56 1.45
N GLU A 96 0.27 -8.33 0.51
CA GLU A 96 0.96 -9.59 0.75
C GLU A 96 2.42 -9.44 0.34
N TYR A 97 3.33 -9.92 1.18
CA TYR A 97 4.77 -9.94 0.91
C TYR A 97 5.33 -11.33 1.18
N ASN A 98 6.22 -11.79 0.31
CA ASN A 98 6.80 -13.14 0.30
C ASN A 98 5.72 -14.23 0.24
N PHE A 99 5.43 -14.69 -0.97
CA PHE A 99 4.32 -15.62 -1.23
C PHE A 99 4.58 -17.05 -0.71
N THR A 100 5.81 -17.33 -0.28
CA THR A 100 6.17 -18.57 0.41
C THR A 100 5.74 -18.50 1.87
N ASP A 101 6.15 -17.44 2.59
CA ASP A 101 5.86 -17.27 4.02
C ASP A 101 4.50 -16.61 4.29
N ARG A 102 3.91 -15.98 3.27
CA ARG A 102 2.61 -15.31 3.26
C ARG A 102 2.45 -14.26 4.34
N TRP A 103 3.33 -13.26 4.34
CA TRP A 103 3.17 -12.10 5.23
C TRP A 103 2.02 -11.21 4.76
N GLU A 104 0.82 -11.49 5.28
CA GLU A 104 -0.40 -10.77 4.94
C GLU A 104 -0.67 -9.58 5.87
N HIS A 105 -0.84 -8.41 5.27
CA HIS A 105 -1.13 -7.16 5.95
C HIS A 105 -2.50 -6.62 5.51
N GLN A 106 -3.29 -6.15 6.47
CA GLN A 106 -4.45 -5.32 6.20
C GLN A 106 -4.08 -3.85 6.43
N LEU A 107 -4.28 -3.04 5.39
CA LEU A 107 -4.21 -1.59 5.48
C LEU A 107 -5.63 -1.05 5.64
N ARG A 108 -5.84 -0.22 6.66
CA ARG A 108 -7.09 0.52 6.86
C ARG A 108 -6.83 2.01 6.77
N VAL A 109 -7.61 2.72 5.97
CA VAL A 109 -7.64 4.19 5.97
C VAL A 109 -8.32 4.67 7.25
N GLU A 110 -7.56 5.28 8.16
CA GLU A 110 -8.11 5.85 9.40
C GLU A 110 -8.55 7.29 9.21
N ALA A 111 -7.83 8.07 8.40
CA ALA A 111 -8.15 9.45 8.09
C ALA A 111 -7.60 9.83 6.71
N ILE A 112 -8.23 10.83 6.09
CA ILE A 112 -7.76 11.50 4.88
C ILE A 112 -7.75 13.00 5.22
N GLN A 113 -6.57 13.60 5.17
CA GLN A 113 -6.36 15.00 5.54
C GLN A 113 -6.07 15.79 4.27
N VAL A 114 -6.63 17.00 4.19
CA VAL A 114 -6.27 17.98 3.16
C VAL A 114 -5.26 18.92 3.80
N GLY A 115 -4.08 19.03 3.21
CA GLY A 115 -3.02 19.94 3.64
C GLY A 115 -3.22 21.38 3.19
#